data_AF-A0A7X8YDQ2-F1
#
_entry.id   AF-A0A7X8YDQ2-F1
#
_cell.length_a   1.000
_cell.length_b   1.000
_cell.length_c   1.000
_cell.angle_alpha   90.00
_cell.angle_beta   90.00
_cell.angle_gamma   90.00
#
_symmetry.space_group_name_H-M   'P 1'
#
loop_
_entity.id
_entity.type
_entity.pdbx_description
1 polymer ?
#
loop_
_entity_poly.entity_id
_entity_poly.type
_entity_poly.pdbx_seq_one_letter_code
_entity_poly.pdbx_strand_id
1 'polypeptide(L)'
;MTKYELRSGDVVIAMDRPWISAGLKYAVVREADLPAMLVQRVARLRARDHLDQRYLGYIIGSRDFTNYIRGTETGSAVPHISGTQIMEFPLPPLPPLEEQRGIAATLGALDDKIDSNCRAIDSAEDLGEALFRKAADKVQTLTDIAEVTMGSSPPGDTYNEEGEGVPFYQGVKDFGVRHPSYRVWTTGPVRTAHANATLISVRAPVGRLNRAKEYCCIGRGLAAVTSSFPSTCYYSLQAADAVWAPFEQEGTVFGSMNKKSLTSAQVPWPSESGVRELEAQLSSLDTRITSLTDENRKLSGLRDALLPELLSGRVRVPEAAEAVGEGLGV
;
A
#
# COMPACT_ATOMS: atom_id res chain seq x y z
N MET A 1 -13.31 -28.67 16.68
CA MET A 1 -12.41 -27.56 16.29
C MET A 1 -11.01 -27.89 16.74
N THR A 2 -10.09 -27.95 15.79
CA THR A 2 -8.68 -28.22 16.11
C THR A 2 -8.07 -27.01 16.84
N LYS A 3 -7.07 -27.25 17.71
CA LYS A 3 -6.44 -26.23 18.57
C LYS A 3 -5.88 -25.01 17.79
N TYR A 4 -5.58 -25.21 16.51
CA TYR A 4 -4.86 -24.28 15.65
C TYR A 4 -5.77 -23.54 14.64
N GLU A 5 -7.07 -23.83 14.58
CA GLU A 5 -7.99 -23.06 13.74
C GLU A 5 -8.06 -21.60 14.20
N LEU A 6 -7.88 -20.70 13.24
CA LEU A 6 -8.15 -19.27 13.40
C LEU A 6 -9.65 -19.01 13.21
N ARG A 7 -10.11 -17.91 13.81
CA ARG A 7 -11.48 -17.42 13.72
C ARG A 7 -11.45 -15.94 13.40
N SER A 8 -12.55 -15.45 12.83
CA SER A 8 -12.76 -14.04 12.61
C SER A 8 -12.63 -13.27 13.94
N GLY A 9 -11.94 -12.14 13.90
CA GLY A 9 -11.57 -11.32 15.05
C GLY A 9 -10.29 -11.74 15.76
N ASP A 10 -9.70 -12.91 15.48
CA ASP A 10 -8.42 -13.31 16.10
C ASP A 10 -7.33 -12.28 15.76
N VAL A 11 -6.60 -11.80 16.78
CA VAL A 11 -5.43 -10.96 16.56
C VAL A 11 -4.21 -11.88 16.43
N VAL A 12 -3.51 -11.81 15.31
CA VAL A 12 -2.30 -12.61 15.06
C VAL A 12 -1.08 -11.71 14.95
N ILE A 13 0.04 -12.15 15.52
CA ILE A 13 1.31 -11.40 15.53
C ILE A 13 2.47 -12.31 15.17
N ALA A 14 3.32 -11.86 14.25
CA ALA A 14 4.54 -12.58 13.91
C ALA A 14 5.54 -12.51 15.07
N MET A 15 6.09 -13.66 15.46
CA MET A 15 7.05 -13.76 16.57
C MET A 15 8.50 -13.63 16.10
N ASP A 16 8.77 -13.93 14.82
CA ASP A 16 10.07 -13.74 14.18
C ASP A 16 10.07 -12.43 13.39
N ARG A 17 11.02 -11.55 13.72
CA ARG A 17 11.07 -10.17 13.21
C ARG A 17 9.70 -9.51 13.35
N PRO A 18 9.16 -9.39 14.58
CA PRO A 18 7.83 -8.82 14.80
C PRO A 18 7.70 -7.40 14.25
N TRP A 19 8.81 -6.70 14.01
CA TRP A 19 8.86 -5.37 13.45
C TRP A 19 9.67 -5.32 12.14
N ILE A 20 9.21 -4.54 11.18
CA ILE A 20 9.91 -4.15 9.95
C ILE A 20 9.84 -2.64 9.78
N SER A 21 10.53 -2.09 8.76
CA SER A 21 10.47 -0.65 8.47
C SER A 21 9.05 -0.11 8.25
N ALA A 22 8.11 -0.97 7.87
CA ALA A 22 6.70 -0.62 7.69
C ALA A 22 5.86 -0.70 8.98
N GLY A 23 6.39 -1.25 10.08
CA GLY A 23 5.69 -1.35 11.35
C GLY A 23 5.68 -2.75 11.96
N LEU A 24 4.80 -2.91 12.96
CA LEU A 24 4.55 -4.17 13.65
C LEU A 24 3.83 -5.12 12.70
N LYS A 25 4.31 -6.36 12.61
CA LYS A 25 3.70 -7.42 11.81
C LYS A 25 2.61 -8.10 12.61
N TYR A 26 1.44 -7.48 12.64
CA TYR A 26 0.22 -8.04 13.19
C TYR A 26 -0.94 -7.92 12.19
N ALA A 27 -1.99 -8.71 12.40
CA ALA A 27 -3.23 -8.62 11.65
C ALA A 27 -4.42 -9.03 12.53
N VAL A 28 -5.61 -8.55 12.18
CA VAL A 28 -6.88 -9.05 12.71
C VAL A 28 -7.48 -9.95 11.64
N VAL A 29 -7.71 -11.21 11.96
CA VAL A 29 -8.27 -12.21 11.05
C VAL A 29 -9.70 -11.82 10.69
N ARG A 30 -10.00 -11.79 9.39
CA ARG A 30 -11.31 -11.45 8.84
C ARG A 30 -12.04 -12.70 8.38
N GLU A 31 -13.35 -12.59 8.14
CA GLU A 31 -14.12 -13.69 7.52
C GLU A 31 -13.56 -14.09 6.15
N ALA A 32 -13.08 -13.13 5.36
CA ALA A 32 -12.50 -13.37 4.04
C ALA A 32 -11.15 -14.12 4.09
N ASP A 33 -10.46 -14.11 5.24
CA ASP A 33 -9.19 -14.80 5.42
C ASP A 33 -9.38 -16.29 5.79
N LEU A 34 -10.62 -16.72 6.02
CA LEU A 34 -10.95 -18.07 6.49
C LEU A 34 -11.28 -19.02 5.34
N PRO A 35 -10.97 -20.33 5.47
CA PRO A 35 -10.36 -20.97 6.63
C PRO A 35 -8.85 -20.76 6.72
N ALA A 36 -8.34 -20.48 7.94
CA ALA A 36 -6.92 -20.31 8.20
C ALA A 36 -6.44 -21.08 9.43
N MET A 37 -5.18 -21.53 9.39
CA MET A 37 -4.55 -22.30 10.45
C MET A 37 -3.37 -21.53 11.06
N LEU A 38 -3.26 -21.56 12.38
CA LEU A 38 -2.16 -20.98 13.11
C LEU A 38 -0.87 -21.77 12.85
N VAL A 39 0.10 -21.11 12.23
CA VAL A 39 1.43 -21.68 11.96
C VAL A 39 2.38 -21.46 13.14
N GLN A 40 3.54 -22.14 13.11
CA GLN A 40 4.61 -21.89 14.08
C GLN A 40 5.13 -20.45 13.95
N ARG A 41 5.64 -19.90 15.06
CA ARG A 41 6.21 -18.53 15.13
C ARG A 41 5.21 -17.40 14.82
N VAL A 42 3.92 -17.70 14.99
CA VAL A 42 2.84 -16.71 15.03
C VAL A 42 2.08 -16.93 16.33
N ALA A 43 1.86 -15.86 17.09
CA ALA A 43 1.00 -15.90 18.27
C ALA A 43 -0.41 -15.46 17.88
N ARG A 44 -1.41 -16.10 18.50
CA ARG A 44 -2.82 -15.74 18.40
C ARG A 44 -3.29 -15.21 19.74
N LEU A 45 -3.89 -14.02 19.74
CA LEU A 45 -4.44 -13.36 20.91
C LEU A 45 -5.96 -13.32 20.80
N ARG A 46 -6.61 -13.78 21.88
CA ARG A 46 -8.05 -13.74 22.07
C ARG A 46 -8.33 -13.06 23.40
N ALA A 47 -9.20 -12.07 23.37
CA ALA A 47 -9.66 -11.39 24.56
C ALA A 47 -10.40 -12.39 25.47
N ARG A 48 -10.24 -12.18 26.78
CA ARG A 48 -10.98 -12.89 27.82
C ARG A 48 -11.98 -11.92 28.45
N ASP A 49 -12.66 -12.38 29.50
CA ASP A 49 -13.60 -11.57 30.27
C ASP A 49 -13.02 -10.19 30.59
N HIS A 50 -13.85 -9.14 30.43
CA HIS A 50 -13.51 -7.72 30.62
C HIS A 50 -12.69 -7.03 29.51
N LEU A 51 -12.38 -7.72 28.41
CA LEU A 51 -11.75 -7.13 27.23
C LEU A 51 -12.56 -7.39 25.96
N ASP A 52 -12.85 -6.36 25.19
CA ASP A 52 -13.45 -6.51 23.86
C ASP A 52 -12.42 -6.96 22.82
N GLN A 53 -12.80 -7.86 21.92
CA GLN A 53 -11.88 -8.47 20.94
C GLN A 53 -11.36 -7.45 19.91
N ARG A 54 -12.22 -6.52 19.45
CA ARG A 54 -11.82 -5.50 18.48
C ARG A 54 -10.99 -4.43 19.17
N TYR A 55 -11.34 -4.08 20.40
CA TYR A 55 -10.52 -3.20 21.25
C TYR A 55 -9.12 -3.77 21.53
N LEU A 56 -9.00 -5.08 21.78
CA LEU A 56 -7.69 -5.75 21.87
C LEU A 56 -6.87 -5.55 20.59
N GLY A 57 -7.50 -5.65 19.41
CA GLY A 57 -6.84 -5.36 18.13
C GLY A 57 -6.22 -3.96 18.10
N TYR A 58 -6.96 -2.94 18.54
CA TYR A 58 -6.47 -1.56 18.62
C TYR A 58 -5.35 -1.36 19.66
N ILE A 59 -5.41 -2.05 20.80
CA ILE A 59 -4.32 -2.02 21.79
C ILE A 59 -3.03 -2.60 21.17
N ILE A 60 -3.10 -3.76 20.53
CA ILE A 60 -1.93 -4.40 19.92
C ILE A 60 -1.39 -3.57 18.74
N GLY A 61 -2.28 -2.89 18.01
CA GLY A 61 -1.91 -1.95 16.95
C GLY A 61 -1.37 -0.60 17.42
N SER A 62 -1.38 -0.33 18.73
CA SER A 62 -0.99 0.97 19.28
C SER A 62 0.53 1.20 19.24
N ARG A 63 0.92 2.48 19.34
CA ARG A 63 2.32 2.89 19.49
C ARG A 63 2.92 2.38 20.80
N ASP A 64 2.12 2.27 21.86
CA ASP A 64 2.59 1.81 23.16
C ASP A 64 3.02 0.34 23.12
N PHE A 65 2.18 -0.51 22.52
CA PHE A 65 2.53 -1.91 22.31
C PHE A 65 3.75 -2.03 21.39
N THR A 66 3.77 -1.29 20.28
CA THR A 66 4.94 -1.22 19.39
C THR A 66 6.23 -0.87 20.13
N ASN A 67 6.22 0.18 20.97
CA ASN A 67 7.39 0.62 21.73
C ASN A 67 7.83 -0.42 22.76
N TYR A 68 6.89 -1.12 23.39
CA TYR A 68 7.18 -2.23 24.28
C TYR A 68 7.91 -3.38 23.58
N ILE A 69 7.42 -3.80 22.39
CA ILE A 69 8.07 -4.87 21.61
C ILE A 69 9.49 -4.47 21.19
N ARG A 70 9.69 -3.20 20.81
CA ARG A 70 11.02 -2.67 20.47
C ARG A 70 11.96 -2.60 21.69
N GLY A 71 11.42 -2.33 22.88
CA GLY A 71 12.19 -2.22 24.13
C GLY A 71 12.52 -3.58 24.78
N THR A 72 11.82 -4.65 24.41
CA THR A 72 12.05 -6.01 24.91
C THR A 72 13.07 -6.81 24.09
N GLU A 73 13.73 -6.14 23.13
CA GLU A 73 14.79 -6.73 22.30
C GLU A 73 16.05 -7.03 23.12
N THR A 74 16.44 -8.30 23.18
CA THR A 74 17.73 -8.73 23.71
C THR A 74 18.72 -9.00 22.56
N GLY A 75 19.65 -8.06 22.32
CA GLY A 75 20.89 -8.30 21.56
C GLY A 75 20.86 -8.00 20.05
N SER A 76 22.03 -8.16 19.41
CA SER A 76 22.34 -7.81 18.02
C SER A 76 21.88 -8.83 16.96
N ALA A 77 21.11 -9.87 17.36
CA ALA A 77 20.59 -10.90 16.47
C ALA A 77 19.14 -10.60 16.05
N VAL A 78 18.63 -11.34 15.04
CA VAL A 78 17.27 -11.20 14.48
C VAL A 78 16.23 -11.07 15.61
N PRO A 79 15.44 -9.96 15.67
CA PRO A 79 14.49 -9.73 16.75
C PRO A 79 13.48 -10.87 16.87
N HIS A 80 13.38 -11.44 18.06
CA HIS A 80 12.45 -12.52 18.37
C HIS A 80 11.66 -12.18 19.62
N ILE A 81 10.36 -12.47 19.62
CA ILE A 81 9.50 -12.32 20.79
C ILE A 81 8.78 -13.62 21.12
N SER A 82 8.80 -14.00 22.39
CA SER A 82 8.08 -15.16 22.92
C SER A 82 6.64 -14.84 23.29
N GLY A 83 5.78 -15.87 23.36
CA GLY A 83 4.40 -15.69 23.82
C GLY A 83 4.33 -15.15 25.26
N THR A 84 5.30 -15.50 26.11
CA THR A 84 5.40 -14.97 27.48
C THR A 84 5.64 -13.47 27.49
N GLN A 85 6.59 -12.99 26.68
CA GLN A 85 6.86 -11.55 26.56
C GLN A 85 5.64 -10.78 26.03
N ILE A 86 4.89 -11.33 25.08
CA ILE A 86 3.64 -10.68 24.61
C ILE A 86 2.64 -10.54 25.77
N MET A 87 2.54 -11.54 26.64
CA MET A 87 1.63 -11.55 27.79
C MET A 87 2.09 -10.64 28.95
N GLU A 88 3.38 -10.27 29.00
CA GLU A 88 3.95 -9.36 30.00
C GLU A 88 3.76 -7.88 29.64
N PHE A 89 3.16 -7.58 28.48
CA PHE A 89 2.82 -6.21 28.11
C PHE A 89 1.94 -5.55 29.20
N PRO A 90 2.37 -4.43 29.79
CA PRO A 90 1.58 -3.74 30.80
C PRO A 90 0.40 -3.02 30.13
N LEU A 91 -0.78 -3.66 30.17
CA LEU A 91 -2.00 -3.07 29.63
C LEU A 91 -2.31 -1.73 30.34
N PRO A 92 -2.74 -0.70 29.59
CA PRO A 92 -3.27 0.52 30.20
C PRO A 92 -4.54 0.21 31.01
N PRO A 93 -4.95 1.09 31.94
CA PRO A 93 -6.22 0.96 32.64
C PRO A 93 -7.37 0.73 31.65
N LEU A 94 -8.02 -0.43 31.75
CA LEU A 94 -9.08 -0.80 30.81
C LEU A 94 -10.36 -0.03 31.17
N PRO A 95 -10.97 0.71 30.24
CA PRO A 95 -12.27 1.32 30.47
C PRO A 95 -13.36 0.25 30.58
N PRO A 96 -14.58 0.60 31.04
CA PRO A 96 -15.71 -0.33 31.05
C PRO A 96 -15.97 -0.94 29.65
N LEU A 97 -16.48 -2.18 29.61
CA LEU A 97 -16.71 -2.90 28.35
C LEU A 97 -17.58 -2.13 27.35
N GLU A 98 -18.54 -1.35 27.83
CA GLU A 98 -19.37 -0.48 26.99
C GLU A 98 -18.55 0.60 26.27
N GLU A 99 -17.62 1.23 27.00
CA GLU A 99 -16.72 2.23 26.43
C GLU A 99 -15.69 1.61 25.48
N GLN A 100 -15.14 0.44 25.81
CA GLN A 100 -14.27 -0.31 24.89
C GLN A 100 -14.98 -0.60 23.56
N ARG A 101 -16.25 -1.04 23.61
CA ARG A 101 -17.08 -1.28 22.42
C ARG A 101 -17.37 0.00 21.66
N GLY A 102 -17.62 1.11 22.35
CA GLY A 102 -17.80 2.42 21.73
C GLY A 102 -16.56 2.86 20.96
N ILE A 103 -15.38 2.80 21.58
CA ILE A 103 -14.09 3.10 20.93
C ILE A 103 -13.88 2.20 19.72
N ALA A 104 -14.08 0.89 19.91
CA ALA A 104 -13.87 -0.09 18.85
C ALA A 104 -14.85 0.05 17.69
N ALA A 105 -16.09 0.48 17.94
CA ALA A 105 -17.08 0.78 16.92
C ALA A 105 -16.72 2.05 16.13
N THR A 106 -16.29 3.12 16.80
CA THR A 106 -15.93 4.39 16.17
C THR A 106 -14.71 4.24 15.26
N LEU A 107 -13.60 3.68 15.77
CA LEU A 107 -12.43 3.37 14.93
C LEU A 107 -12.76 2.31 13.88
N GLY A 108 -13.64 1.39 14.25
CA GLY A 108 -14.08 0.31 13.39
C GLY A 108 -14.78 0.77 12.13
N ALA A 109 -15.62 1.80 12.22
CA ALA A 109 -16.31 2.38 11.07
C ALA A 109 -15.31 2.90 10.01
N LEU A 110 -14.17 3.47 10.44
CA LEU A 110 -13.11 3.91 9.54
C LEU A 110 -12.44 2.73 8.84
N ASP A 111 -12.08 1.68 9.59
CA ASP A 111 -11.45 0.48 9.04
C ASP A 111 -12.41 -0.25 8.07
N ASP A 112 -13.69 -0.36 8.43
CA ASP A 112 -14.72 -1.00 7.60
C ASP A 112 -14.90 -0.25 6.27
N LYS A 113 -14.82 1.10 6.30
CA LYS A 113 -14.86 1.93 5.10
C LYS A 113 -13.59 1.78 4.25
N ILE A 114 -12.40 1.77 4.86
CA ILE A 114 -11.14 1.53 4.16
C ILE A 114 -11.18 0.18 3.43
N ASP A 115 -11.64 -0.86 4.12
CA ASP A 115 -11.78 -2.20 3.54
C ASP A 115 -12.82 -2.26 2.42
N SER A 116 -13.93 -1.52 2.54
CA SER A 116 -14.91 -1.36 1.45
C SER A 116 -14.28 -0.70 0.22
N ASN A 117 -13.51 0.37 0.44
CA ASN A 117 -12.81 1.10 -0.62
C ASN A 117 -11.73 0.25 -1.29
N CYS A 118 -10.95 -0.54 -0.53
CA CYS A 118 -9.96 -1.47 -1.08
C CYS A 118 -10.63 -2.49 -2.03
N ARG A 119 -11.73 -3.11 -1.61
CA ARG A 119 -12.49 -4.05 -2.47
C ARG A 119 -13.02 -3.39 -3.74
N ALA A 120 -13.44 -2.12 -3.65
CA ALA A 120 -13.89 -1.36 -4.79
C ALA A 120 -12.73 -0.99 -5.75
N ILE A 121 -11.53 -0.75 -5.22
CA ILE A 121 -10.32 -0.57 -6.03
C ILE A 121 -10.00 -1.87 -6.76
N ASP A 122 -9.91 -3.00 -6.06
CA ASP A 122 -9.61 -4.31 -6.67
C ASP A 122 -10.60 -4.64 -7.80
N SER A 123 -11.90 -4.45 -7.55
CA SER A 123 -12.95 -4.68 -8.56
C SER A 123 -12.82 -3.75 -9.78
N ALA A 124 -12.38 -2.50 -9.58
CA ALA A 124 -12.16 -1.56 -10.66
C ALA A 124 -10.89 -1.90 -11.46
N GLU A 125 -9.86 -2.42 -10.81
CA GLU A 125 -8.65 -2.93 -11.47
C GLU A 125 -8.95 -4.17 -12.32
N ASP A 126 -9.67 -5.14 -11.77
CA ASP A 126 -10.12 -6.34 -12.48
C ASP A 126 -10.96 -6.00 -13.73
N LEU A 127 -11.88 -5.03 -13.59
CA LEU A 127 -12.68 -4.54 -14.71
C LEU A 127 -11.81 -3.86 -15.77
N GLY A 128 -10.86 -3.01 -15.36
CA GLY A 128 -9.94 -2.34 -16.26
C GLY A 128 -9.07 -3.33 -17.04
N GLU A 129 -8.54 -4.36 -16.37
CA GLU A 129 -7.77 -5.42 -17.02
C GLU A 129 -8.64 -6.20 -18.02
N ALA A 130 -9.87 -6.56 -17.65
CA ALA A 130 -10.79 -7.27 -18.53
C ALA A 130 -11.18 -6.45 -19.77
N LEU A 131 -11.47 -5.15 -19.60
CA LEU A 131 -11.75 -4.23 -20.70
C LEU A 131 -10.55 -4.12 -21.64
N PHE A 132 -9.35 -3.93 -21.09
CA PHE A 132 -8.12 -3.85 -21.87
C PHE A 132 -7.87 -5.15 -22.65
N ARG A 133 -7.94 -6.30 -21.98
CA ARG A 133 -7.72 -7.61 -22.61
C ARG A 133 -8.71 -7.89 -23.73
N LYS A 134 -9.96 -7.44 -23.60
CA LYS A 134 -10.98 -7.56 -24.65
C LYS A 134 -10.67 -6.68 -25.87
N ALA A 135 -10.08 -5.51 -25.65
CA ALA A 135 -9.83 -4.52 -26.70
C ALA A 135 -8.44 -4.66 -27.37
N ALA A 136 -7.46 -5.23 -26.68
CA ALA A 136 -6.13 -5.45 -27.21
C ALA A 136 -6.15 -6.54 -28.31
N ASP A 137 -5.95 -6.11 -29.56
CA ASP A 137 -6.06 -6.94 -30.77
C ASP A 137 -4.76 -7.00 -31.59
N LYS A 138 -3.73 -6.25 -31.19
CA LYS A 138 -2.42 -6.23 -31.85
C LYS A 138 -1.28 -6.09 -30.84
N VAL A 139 -0.07 -6.21 -31.36
CA VAL A 139 1.18 -5.94 -30.64
C VAL A 139 1.82 -4.71 -31.27
N GLN A 140 2.36 -3.81 -30.44
CA GLN A 140 3.00 -2.58 -30.89
C GLN A 140 4.30 -2.32 -30.14
N THR A 141 5.25 -1.64 -30.78
CA THR A 141 6.49 -1.22 -30.13
C THR A 141 6.20 -0.06 -29.18
N LEU A 142 6.77 -0.08 -27.98
CA LEU A 142 6.48 0.93 -26.95
C LEU A 142 6.74 2.37 -27.45
N THR A 143 7.79 2.60 -28.23
CA THR A 143 8.09 3.93 -28.80
C THR A 143 7.05 4.46 -29.78
N ASP A 144 6.24 3.59 -30.36
CA ASP A 144 5.20 4.03 -31.32
C ASP A 144 3.97 4.58 -30.58
N ILE A 145 3.84 4.31 -29.28
CA ILE A 145 2.65 4.65 -28.47
C ILE A 145 2.97 5.54 -27.26
N ALA A 146 4.24 5.67 -26.89
CA ALA A 146 4.66 6.43 -25.72
C ALA A 146 6.11 6.95 -25.81
N GLU A 147 6.35 8.07 -25.12
CA GLU A 147 7.69 8.58 -24.85
C GLU A 147 8.26 7.94 -23.57
N VAL A 148 9.54 7.59 -23.58
CA VAL A 148 10.23 6.95 -22.45
C VAL A 148 11.33 7.85 -21.88
N THR A 149 11.19 8.20 -20.60
CA THR A 149 12.19 8.94 -19.82
C THR A 149 12.84 8.02 -18.79
N MET A 150 14.13 7.74 -18.96
CA MET A 150 14.90 6.99 -17.96
C MET A 150 15.25 7.88 -16.77
N GLY A 151 15.01 7.39 -15.56
CA GLY A 151 15.28 8.14 -14.34
C GLY A 151 16.76 8.32 -14.03
N SER A 152 17.06 9.37 -13.27
CA SER A 152 18.39 9.69 -12.77
C SER A 152 18.30 10.34 -11.41
N SER A 153 19.18 9.93 -10.50
CA SER A 153 19.22 10.48 -9.14
C SER A 153 19.86 11.87 -9.17
N PRO A 154 19.20 12.90 -8.59
CA PRO A 154 19.84 14.19 -8.35
C PRO A 154 20.99 14.10 -7.33
N PRO A 155 21.79 15.17 -7.19
CA PRO A 155 22.77 15.30 -6.10
C PRO A 155 22.10 15.14 -4.72
N GLY A 156 22.74 14.39 -3.82
CA GLY A 156 22.12 14.00 -2.54
C GLY A 156 21.90 15.15 -1.56
N ASP A 157 22.64 16.24 -1.71
CA ASP A 157 22.48 17.51 -0.99
C ASP A 157 21.21 18.29 -1.38
N THR A 158 20.52 17.88 -2.45
CA THR A 158 19.23 18.48 -2.84
C THR A 158 18.02 17.78 -2.21
N TYR A 159 18.23 16.68 -1.46
CA TYR A 159 17.15 15.86 -0.91
C TYR A 159 16.65 16.46 0.41
N ASN A 160 15.35 16.32 0.64
CA ASN A 160 14.72 16.79 1.87
C ASN A 160 13.46 15.95 2.19
N GLU A 161 13.04 15.95 3.44
CA GLU A 161 11.79 15.32 3.92
C GLU A 161 10.72 16.37 4.30
N GLU A 162 11.08 17.65 4.17
CA GLU A 162 10.30 18.84 4.51
C GLU A 162 9.28 19.23 3.42
N GLY A 163 9.33 18.58 2.25
CA GLY A 163 8.39 18.85 1.15
C GLY A 163 8.85 19.93 0.18
N GLU A 164 10.12 20.31 0.19
CA GLU A 164 10.64 21.40 -0.64
C GLU A 164 10.98 20.92 -2.06
N GLY A 165 10.47 21.66 -3.06
CA GLY A 165 10.69 21.35 -4.48
C GLY A 165 9.66 20.36 -5.01
N VAL A 166 10.11 19.27 -5.64
CA VAL A 166 9.21 18.26 -6.25
C VAL A 166 9.38 16.90 -5.58
N PRO A 167 8.30 16.08 -5.52
CA PRO A 167 8.41 14.71 -5.01
C PRO A 167 9.46 13.91 -5.78
N PHE A 168 10.29 13.13 -5.06
CA PHE A 168 11.35 12.31 -5.65
C PHE A 168 11.14 10.82 -5.35
N TYR A 169 10.87 10.05 -6.40
CA TYR A 169 10.67 8.61 -6.32
C TYR A 169 11.91 7.87 -6.82
N GLN A 170 12.59 7.16 -5.91
CA GLN A 170 13.86 6.49 -6.18
C GLN A 170 13.69 5.10 -6.79
N GLY A 171 12.61 4.40 -6.44
CA GLY A 171 12.36 3.02 -6.84
C GLY A 171 11.05 2.46 -6.28
N VAL A 172 10.90 1.14 -6.35
CA VAL A 172 9.66 0.44 -5.93
C VAL A 172 9.31 0.61 -4.45
N LYS A 173 10.26 1.02 -3.60
CA LYS A 173 9.97 1.33 -2.19
C LYS A 173 9.01 2.51 -2.04
N ASP A 174 8.88 3.33 -3.07
CA ASP A 174 7.97 4.47 -3.11
C ASP A 174 6.59 4.09 -3.64
N PHE A 175 6.44 2.93 -4.27
CA PHE A 175 5.20 2.55 -4.94
C PHE A 175 4.13 2.15 -3.91
N GLY A 176 2.98 2.83 -3.97
CA GLY A 176 1.77 2.44 -3.27
C GLY A 176 0.84 1.61 -4.17
N VAL A 177 -0.45 1.54 -3.81
CA VAL A 177 -1.47 0.78 -4.56
C VAL A 177 -1.53 1.22 -6.03
N ARG A 178 -1.82 2.50 -6.29
CA ARG A 178 -1.85 3.06 -7.65
C ARG A 178 -0.90 4.25 -7.87
N HIS A 179 -0.58 4.97 -6.80
CA HIS A 179 0.30 6.13 -6.82
C HIS A 179 1.46 5.97 -5.83
N PRO A 180 2.62 6.60 -6.08
CA PRO A 180 3.70 6.58 -5.12
C PRO A 180 3.32 7.31 -3.83
N SER A 181 3.93 6.90 -2.73
CA SER A 181 3.84 7.56 -1.43
C SER A 181 4.94 8.61 -1.30
N TYR A 182 4.60 9.76 -0.76
CA TYR A 182 5.58 10.81 -0.49
C TYR A 182 6.52 10.39 0.65
N ARG A 183 7.83 10.41 0.38
CA ARG A 183 8.87 10.15 1.39
C ARG A 183 10.01 11.14 1.31
N VAL A 184 10.43 11.49 0.09
CA VAL A 184 11.56 12.37 -0.19
C VAL A 184 11.18 13.35 -1.28
N TRP A 185 11.68 14.58 -1.18
CA TRP A 185 11.59 15.63 -2.19
C TRP A 185 12.97 16.08 -2.64
N THR A 186 13.03 16.79 -3.76
CA THR A 186 14.27 17.37 -4.27
C THR A 186 14.04 18.78 -4.83
N THR A 187 14.95 19.70 -4.50
CA THR A 187 14.98 21.06 -5.05
C THR A 187 15.75 21.14 -6.39
N GLY A 188 16.46 20.08 -6.78
CA GLY A 188 17.28 20.02 -7.99
C GLY A 188 16.92 18.87 -8.93
N PRO A 189 15.67 18.77 -9.43
CA PRO A 189 15.24 17.63 -10.24
C PRO A 189 16.05 17.48 -11.54
N VAL A 190 16.50 16.24 -11.84
CA VAL A 190 17.32 15.93 -13.03
C VAL A 190 16.52 15.22 -14.12
N ARG A 191 15.66 14.27 -13.73
CA ARG A 191 14.77 13.53 -14.63
C ARG A 191 13.39 13.51 -14.03
N THR A 192 12.39 13.85 -14.83
CA THR A 192 11.04 14.08 -14.32
C THR A 192 9.99 13.31 -15.10
N ALA A 193 8.83 13.17 -14.48
CA ALA A 193 7.63 12.59 -15.05
C ALA A 193 6.46 13.54 -14.82
N HIS A 194 5.57 13.64 -15.80
CA HIS A 194 4.33 14.40 -15.67
C HIS A 194 3.24 13.56 -15.03
N ALA A 195 2.18 14.22 -14.57
CA ALA A 195 0.98 13.54 -14.09
C ALA A 195 0.46 12.53 -15.13
N ASN A 196 -0.08 11.42 -14.63
CA ASN A 196 -0.60 10.28 -15.38
C ASN A 196 0.42 9.42 -16.13
N ALA A 197 1.71 9.78 -16.15
CA ALA A 197 2.75 8.90 -16.69
C ALA A 197 2.82 7.59 -15.91
N THR A 198 3.01 6.48 -16.62
CA THR A 198 3.25 5.18 -15.99
C THR A 198 4.69 5.10 -15.55
N LEU A 199 4.91 4.89 -14.25
CA LEU A 199 6.22 4.65 -13.67
C LEU A 199 6.47 3.14 -13.68
N ILE A 200 7.55 2.72 -14.31
CA ILE A 200 7.97 1.31 -14.36
C ILE A 200 9.31 1.15 -13.67
N SER A 201 9.46 0.13 -12.84
CA SER A 201 10.76 -0.21 -12.27
C SER A 201 11.64 -0.89 -13.30
N VAL A 202 12.85 -0.35 -13.45
CA VAL A 202 13.87 -0.84 -14.39
C VAL A 202 15.04 -1.52 -13.66
N ARG A 203 14.90 -1.78 -12.36
CA ARG A 203 15.81 -2.56 -11.53
C ARG A 203 15.01 -3.53 -10.68
N ALA A 204 15.58 -4.69 -10.36
CA ALA A 204 14.87 -5.72 -9.60
C ALA A 204 14.13 -5.17 -8.36
N PRO A 205 12.82 -5.46 -8.19
CA PRO A 205 11.94 -6.21 -9.10
C PRO A 205 11.53 -5.40 -10.34
N VAL A 206 11.93 -5.87 -11.53
CA VAL A 206 11.70 -5.19 -12.81
C VAL A 206 10.24 -5.36 -13.25
N GLY A 207 9.65 -4.36 -13.89
CA GLY A 207 8.29 -4.45 -14.43
C GLY A 207 7.20 -4.06 -13.44
N ARG A 208 7.54 -3.84 -12.16
CA ARG A 208 6.59 -3.22 -11.20
C ARG A 208 6.13 -1.87 -11.71
N LEU A 209 4.82 -1.64 -11.67
CA LEU A 209 4.18 -0.43 -12.18
C LEU A 209 3.61 0.44 -11.07
N ASN A 210 3.52 1.72 -11.36
CA ASN A 210 2.78 2.71 -10.59
C ASN A 210 2.42 3.90 -11.49
N ARG A 211 1.65 4.87 -11.00
CA ARG A 211 1.26 6.03 -11.82
C ARG A 211 1.60 7.33 -11.13
N ALA A 212 2.30 8.21 -11.84
CA ALA A 212 2.62 9.54 -11.35
C ALA A 212 1.32 10.33 -11.12
N LYS A 213 1.04 10.69 -9.87
CA LYS A 213 -0.14 11.50 -9.53
C LYS A 213 0.01 12.96 -9.98
N GLU A 214 1.24 13.45 -9.97
CA GLU A 214 1.61 14.82 -10.26
C GLU A 214 3.01 14.87 -10.91
N TYR A 215 3.50 16.08 -11.18
CA TYR A 215 4.86 16.27 -11.65
C TYR A 215 5.87 15.85 -10.58
N CYS A 216 6.79 14.94 -10.92
CA CYS A 216 7.74 14.38 -9.96
C CYS A 216 9.12 14.14 -10.57
N CYS A 217 10.13 14.00 -9.72
CA CYS A 217 11.46 13.54 -10.09
C CYS A 217 11.55 12.01 -9.93
N ILE A 218 12.24 11.35 -10.86
CA ILE A 218 12.40 9.90 -10.88
C ILE A 218 13.87 9.48 -10.83
N GLY A 219 14.19 8.57 -9.91
CA GLY A 219 15.54 8.06 -9.68
C GLY A 219 15.95 6.96 -10.67
N ARG A 220 17.22 6.55 -10.60
CA ARG A 220 17.83 5.56 -11.52
C ARG A 220 17.16 4.17 -11.52
N GLY A 221 16.32 3.87 -10.53
CA GLY A 221 15.58 2.61 -10.45
C GLY A 221 14.26 2.60 -11.23
N LEU A 222 13.85 3.74 -11.79
CA LEU A 222 12.58 3.93 -12.46
C LEU A 222 12.75 4.49 -13.87
N ALA A 223 11.76 4.25 -14.72
CA ALA A 223 11.51 5.00 -15.94
C ALA A 223 10.06 5.50 -15.93
N ALA A 224 9.81 6.60 -16.63
CA ALA A 224 8.47 7.10 -16.90
C ALA A 224 8.12 6.86 -18.36
N VAL A 225 6.90 6.37 -18.58
CA VAL A 225 6.30 6.11 -19.89
C VAL A 225 5.10 7.05 -20.04
N THR A 226 5.20 7.99 -20.96
CA THR A 226 4.20 9.04 -21.19
C THR A 226 3.50 8.79 -22.52
N SER A 227 2.19 8.54 -22.48
CA SER A 227 1.37 8.31 -23.67
C SER A 227 0.23 9.32 -23.76
N SER A 228 -0.27 9.56 -24.97
CA SER A 228 -1.54 10.27 -25.18
C SER A 228 -2.75 9.46 -24.68
N PHE A 229 -2.59 8.17 -24.43
CA PHE A 229 -3.58 7.26 -23.85
C PHE A 229 -3.02 6.67 -22.54
N PRO A 230 -2.88 7.48 -21.48
CA PRO A 230 -2.10 7.09 -20.30
C PRO A 230 -2.70 5.92 -19.54
N SER A 231 -4.03 5.81 -19.48
CA SER A 231 -4.71 4.73 -18.77
C SER A 231 -4.53 3.41 -19.54
N THR A 232 -4.79 3.43 -20.85
CA THR A 232 -4.54 2.31 -21.75
C THR A 232 -3.08 1.87 -21.74
N CYS A 233 -2.14 2.82 -21.68
CA CYS A 233 -0.71 2.55 -21.56
C CYS A 233 -0.36 1.83 -20.25
N TYR A 234 -0.95 2.23 -19.13
CA TYR A 234 -0.75 1.53 -17.85
C TYR A 234 -1.18 0.05 -17.95
N TYR A 235 -2.39 -0.21 -18.42
CA TYR A 235 -2.90 -1.59 -18.56
C TYR A 235 -2.17 -2.40 -19.65
N SER A 236 -1.68 -1.75 -20.70
CA SER A 236 -0.83 -2.38 -21.72
C SER A 236 0.49 -2.88 -21.14
N LEU A 237 1.16 -2.05 -20.34
CA LEU A 237 2.39 -2.44 -19.66
C LEU A 237 2.12 -3.51 -18.59
N GLN A 238 0.99 -3.46 -17.92
CA GLN A 238 0.57 -4.46 -16.93
C GLN A 238 0.32 -5.83 -17.60
N ALA A 239 -0.31 -5.85 -18.76
CA ALA A 239 -0.54 -7.08 -19.52
C ALA A 239 0.72 -7.64 -20.22
N ALA A 240 1.85 -6.93 -20.13
CA ALA A 240 3.10 -7.28 -20.79
C ALA A 240 4.10 -8.03 -19.90
N ASP A 241 3.64 -8.74 -18.86
CA ASP A 241 4.50 -9.48 -17.91
C ASP A 241 5.57 -10.36 -18.57
N ALA A 242 5.24 -11.01 -19.69
CA ALA A 242 6.18 -11.84 -20.45
C ALA A 242 7.37 -11.06 -21.01
N VAL A 243 7.23 -9.75 -21.25
CA VAL A 243 8.30 -8.85 -21.70
C VAL A 243 9.26 -8.52 -20.56
N TRP A 244 8.75 -8.44 -19.33
CA TRP A 244 9.51 -8.04 -18.15
C TRP A 244 10.18 -9.23 -17.45
N ALA A 245 9.55 -10.40 -17.47
CA ALA A 245 9.99 -11.62 -16.77
C ALA A 245 11.47 -12.00 -17.02
N PRO A 246 12.04 -11.90 -18.24
CA PRO A 246 13.46 -12.20 -18.46
C PRO A 246 14.41 -11.29 -17.69
N PHE A 247 13.99 -10.08 -17.33
CA PHE A 247 14.80 -9.12 -16.57
C PHE A 247 14.64 -9.28 -15.05
N GLU A 248 13.66 -10.07 -14.60
CA GLU A 248 13.55 -10.47 -13.18
C GLU A 248 14.45 -11.66 -12.85
N GLN A 249 14.66 -12.59 -13.79
CA GLN A 249 15.48 -13.78 -13.61
C GLN A 249 16.79 -13.69 -14.38
N GLU A 250 17.87 -13.22 -13.75
CA GLU A 250 19.25 -13.62 -14.14
C GLU A 250 20.27 -13.30 -13.03
N GLY A 251 21.18 -14.25 -12.81
CA GLY A 251 21.91 -14.45 -11.55
C GLY A 251 23.05 -13.47 -11.22
N THR A 252 23.33 -13.31 -9.92
CA THR A 252 24.48 -12.62 -9.27
C THR A 252 24.82 -11.18 -9.67
N VAL A 253 24.32 -10.69 -10.80
CA VAL A 253 24.43 -9.31 -11.29
C VAL A 253 22.99 -8.77 -11.38
N PHE A 254 22.69 -7.71 -10.63
CA PHE A 254 21.34 -7.16 -10.49
C PHE A 254 20.60 -7.04 -11.84
N GLY A 255 19.48 -7.76 -12.00
CA GLY A 255 18.59 -7.64 -13.14
C GLY A 255 18.17 -6.18 -13.35
N SER A 256 18.44 -5.64 -14.54
CA SER A 256 18.15 -4.26 -14.89
C SER A 256 17.78 -4.11 -16.35
N MET A 257 16.88 -3.18 -16.62
CA MET A 257 16.40 -2.87 -17.95
C MET A 257 17.01 -1.53 -18.40
N ASN A 258 17.61 -1.54 -19.60
CA ASN A 258 18.15 -0.33 -20.20
C ASN A 258 17.14 0.33 -21.14
N LYS A 259 17.44 1.58 -21.56
CA LYS A 259 16.56 2.36 -22.45
C LYS A 259 16.19 1.59 -23.71
N LYS A 260 17.16 0.96 -24.39
CA LYS A 260 16.95 0.25 -25.66
C LYS A 260 15.93 -0.88 -25.51
N SER A 261 16.07 -1.67 -24.45
CA SER A 261 15.19 -2.81 -24.16
C SER A 261 13.76 -2.33 -23.88
N LEU A 262 13.61 -1.28 -23.07
CA LEU A 262 12.30 -0.70 -22.77
C LEU A 262 11.66 -0.07 -24.03
N THR A 263 12.40 0.70 -24.81
CA THR A 263 11.86 1.37 -26.02
C THR A 263 11.47 0.39 -27.12
N SER A 264 12.17 -0.75 -27.24
CA SER A 264 11.87 -1.78 -28.25
C SER A 264 10.89 -2.85 -27.78
N ALA A 265 10.40 -2.74 -26.53
CA ALA A 265 9.43 -3.66 -25.96
C ALA A 265 8.19 -3.78 -26.85
N GLN A 266 7.79 -5.02 -27.11
CA GLN A 266 6.59 -5.36 -27.86
C GLN A 266 5.45 -5.58 -26.87
N VAL A 267 4.48 -4.67 -26.83
CA VAL A 267 3.41 -4.67 -25.83
C VAL A 267 2.04 -4.85 -26.52
N PRO A 268 1.06 -5.50 -25.86
CA PRO A 268 -0.29 -5.58 -26.39
C PRO A 268 -0.90 -4.19 -26.51
N TRP A 269 -1.64 -3.92 -27.58
CA TRP A 269 -2.26 -2.63 -27.83
C TRP A 269 -3.58 -2.79 -28.59
N PRO A 270 -4.60 -1.94 -28.35
CA PRO A 270 -5.82 -1.89 -29.15
C PRO A 270 -5.61 -1.19 -30.50
N SER A 271 -6.40 -1.55 -31.51
CA SER A 271 -6.47 -0.84 -32.79
C SER A 271 -6.92 0.61 -32.65
N GLU A 272 -6.62 1.44 -33.65
CA GLU A 272 -6.88 2.89 -33.61
C GLU A 272 -8.36 3.23 -33.41
N SER A 273 -9.26 2.38 -33.92
CA SER A 273 -10.70 2.56 -33.75
C SER A 273 -11.18 2.36 -32.31
N GLY A 274 -10.51 1.50 -31.52
CA GLY A 274 -10.92 1.15 -30.16
C GLY A 274 -10.18 1.89 -29.05
N VAL A 275 -8.96 2.38 -29.31
CA VAL A 275 -8.09 2.97 -28.26
C VAL A 275 -8.72 4.18 -27.56
N ARG A 276 -9.44 5.03 -28.30
CA ARG A 276 -10.06 6.26 -27.73
C ARG A 276 -11.22 5.93 -26.80
N GLU A 277 -12.06 4.99 -27.19
CA GLU A 277 -13.19 4.54 -26.36
C GLU A 277 -12.69 3.82 -25.12
N LEU A 278 -11.70 2.93 -25.28
CA LEU A 278 -11.08 2.24 -24.17
C LEU A 278 -10.43 3.22 -23.19
N GLU A 279 -9.68 4.22 -23.66
CA GLU A 279 -9.09 5.23 -22.79
C GLU A 279 -10.14 5.98 -21.98
N ALA A 280 -11.29 6.32 -22.57
CA ALA A 280 -12.38 6.99 -21.85
C ALA A 280 -12.95 6.10 -20.72
N GLN A 281 -13.10 4.80 -20.98
CA GLN A 281 -13.56 3.84 -19.98
C GLN A 281 -12.51 3.65 -18.86
N LEU A 282 -11.25 3.40 -19.22
CA LEU A 282 -10.17 3.16 -18.26
C LEU A 282 -9.84 4.41 -17.44
N SER A 283 -9.84 5.60 -18.03
CA SER A 283 -9.60 6.86 -17.30
C SER A 283 -10.67 7.16 -16.26
N SER A 284 -11.92 6.78 -16.51
CA SER A 284 -12.99 6.87 -15.51
C SER A 284 -12.74 5.94 -14.33
N LEU A 285 -12.33 4.69 -14.60
CA LEU A 285 -11.95 3.73 -13.55
C LEU A 285 -10.74 4.23 -12.75
N ASP A 286 -9.72 4.73 -13.43
CA ASP A 286 -8.51 5.26 -12.77
C ASP A 286 -8.81 6.47 -11.89
N THR A 287 -9.72 7.35 -12.32
CA THR A 287 -10.18 8.49 -11.51
C THR A 287 -10.89 8.00 -10.25
N ARG A 288 -11.70 6.94 -10.36
CA ARG A 288 -12.36 6.31 -9.22
C ARG A 288 -11.35 5.68 -8.26
N ILE A 289 -10.38 4.92 -8.78
CA ILE A 289 -9.30 4.31 -7.98
C ILE A 289 -8.49 5.37 -7.25
N THR A 290 -8.14 6.46 -7.93
CA THR A 290 -7.43 7.60 -7.34
C THR A 290 -8.22 8.18 -6.17
N SER A 291 -9.52 8.45 -6.38
CA SER A 291 -10.39 9.00 -5.33
C SER A 291 -10.51 8.07 -4.12
N LEU A 292 -10.68 6.77 -4.33
CA LEU A 292 -10.77 5.78 -3.25
C LEU A 292 -9.44 5.65 -2.48
N THR A 293 -8.32 5.70 -3.19
CA THR A 293 -6.97 5.66 -2.59
C THR A 293 -6.72 6.89 -1.72
N ASP A 294 -7.14 8.07 -2.19
CA ASP A 294 -7.03 9.31 -1.44
C ASP A 294 -7.93 9.33 -0.20
N GLU A 295 -9.16 8.82 -0.33
CA GLU A 295 -10.08 8.65 0.80
C GLU A 295 -9.46 7.70 1.85
N ASN A 296 -8.93 6.55 1.44
CA ASN A 296 -8.26 5.61 2.34
C ASN A 296 -7.08 6.23 3.08
N ARG A 297 -6.30 7.09 2.41
CA ARG A 297 -5.20 7.83 3.06
C ARG A 297 -5.72 8.77 4.14
N LYS A 298 -6.80 9.51 3.87
CA LYS A 298 -7.43 10.42 4.84
C LYS A 298 -8.00 9.65 6.04
N LEU A 299 -8.76 8.58 5.78
CA LEU A 299 -9.36 7.74 6.83
C LEU A 299 -8.30 7.07 7.70
N SER A 300 -7.22 6.56 7.10
CA SER A 300 -6.10 5.99 7.85
C SER A 300 -5.43 7.04 8.74
N GLY A 301 -5.20 8.25 8.21
CA GLY A 301 -4.64 9.36 8.99
C GLY A 301 -5.54 9.78 10.15
N LEU A 302 -6.85 9.85 9.93
CA LEU A 302 -7.83 10.15 10.98
C LEU A 302 -7.84 9.07 12.06
N ARG A 303 -7.88 7.79 11.67
CA ARG A 303 -7.81 6.66 12.61
C ARG A 303 -6.54 6.71 13.45
N ASP A 304 -5.39 6.91 12.82
CA ASP A 304 -4.09 6.93 13.49
C ASP A 304 -3.94 8.14 14.43
N ALA A 305 -4.65 9.24 14.16
CA ALA A 305 -4.74 10.40 15.05
C ALA A 305 -5.69 10.17 16.23
N LEU A 306 -6.85 9.54 16.00
CA LEU A 306 -7.87 9.30 17.03
C LEU A 306 -7.49 8.16 17.98
N LEU A 307 -6.83 7.11 17.49
CA LEU A 307 -6.49 5.92 18.27
C LEU A 307 -5.79 6.25 19.61
N PRO A 308 -4.66 6.99 19.65
CA PRO A 308 -3.99 7.30 20.92
C PRO A 308 -4.84 8.19 21.85
N GLU A 309 -5.64 9.11 21.29
CA GLU A 309 -6.48 10.01 22.07
C GLU A 309 -7.64 9.25 22.73
N LEU A 310 -8.27 8.32 22.01
CA LEU A 310 -9.33 7.43 22.52
C LEU A 310 -8.79 6.43 23.55
N LEU A 311 -7.62 5.83 23.30
CA LEU A 311 -7.00 4.91 24.25
C LEU A 311 -6.57 5.61 25.55
N SER A 312 -6.15 6.87 25.48
CA SER A 312 -5.79 7.67 26.66
C SER A 312 -6.99 8.30 27.38
N GLY A 313 -8.19 8.24 26.79
CA GLY A 313 -9.40 8.89 27.30
C GLY A 313 -9.41 10.41 27.17
N ARG A 314 -8.45 11.00 26.44
CA ARG A 314 -8.38 12.45 26.19
C ARG A 314 -9.49 12.94 25.26
N VAL A 315 -9.93 12.08 24.34
CA VAL A 315 -11.10 12.30 23.49
C VAL A 315 -12.17 11.29 23.88
N ARG A 316 -13.42 11.74 23.99
CA ARG A 316 -14.55 10.84 24.30
C ARG A 316 -15.15 10.27 23.01
N VAL A 317 -15.77 9.09 23.12
CA VAL A 317 -16.41 8.40 21.99
C VAL A 317 -17.37 9.29 21.18
N PRO A 318 -18.25 10.13 21.80
CA PRO A 318 -19.14 11.00 21.02
C PRO A 318 -18.40 12.05 20.17
N GLU A 319 -17.34 12.66 20.70
CA GLU A 319 -16.52 13.64 19.99
C GLU A 319 -15.78 12.99 18.81
N ALA A 320 -15.22 11.79 19.04
CA ALA A 320 -14.60 11.02 17.97
C ALA A 320 -15.62 10.56 16.93
N ALA A 321 -16.84 10.21 17.33
CA ALA A 321 -17.90 9.81 16.40
C ALA A 321 -18.33 10.95 15.47
N GLU A 322 -18.35 12.20 15.95
CA GLU A 322 -18.59 13.39 15.12
C GLU A 322 -17.49 13.56 14.07
N ALA A 323 -16.21 13.53 14.49
CA ALA A 323 -15.07 13.62 13.57
C ALA A 323 -15.05 12.47 12.54
N VAL A 324 -15.46 11.26 12.95
CA VAL A 324 -15.61 10.11 12.06
C VAL A 324 -16.77 10.30 11.09
N GLY A 325 -17.92 10.83 11.53
CA GLY A 325 -19.05 11.16 10.66
C GLY A 325 -18.64 12.15 9.57
N GLU A 326 -17.99 13.25 9.95
CA GLU A 326 -17.44 14.23 8.99
C GLU A 326 -16.45 13.58 8.02
N GLY A 327 -15.54 12.74 8.50
CA GLY A 327 -14.55 12.04 7.69
C GLY A 327 -15.15 11.01 6.72
N LEU A 328 -16.29 10.41 7.09
CA LEU A 328 -17.05 9.47 6.25
C LEU A 328 -18.07 10.18 5.34
N GLY A 329 -18.33 11.48 5.56
CA GLY A 329 -19.32 12.26 4.82
C GLY A 329 -20.76 11.92 5.17
N VAL A 330 -21.04 11.52 6.42
CA VAL A 330 -22.37 11.14 6.93
C VAL A 330 -22.75 11.90 8.20
#